data_AF-A0A3S0EPL6-F1
#
_entry.id   AF-A0A3S0EPL6-F1
#
_cell.length_a   1.000
_cell.length_b   1.000
_cell.length_c   1.000
_cell.angle_alpha   90.00
_cell.angle_beta   90.00
_cell.angle_gamma   90.00
#
_symmetry.space_group_name_H-M   'P 1'
#
loop_
_entity.id
_entity.type
_entity.pdbx_description
1 polymer ?
#
loop_
_entity_poly.entity_id
_entity_poly.type
_entity_poly.pdbx_seq_one_letter_code
_entity_poly.pdbx_strand_id
1 'polypeptide(L)'
;MFDVATAAAFKARWPQVAFRLHANVRVQQQRCLADLVNFNLHVDWFKQAARVHAALGADVYSAHAGRRSQGRLSDVLDAARRCADLFGSPVAIEGHYPGGDAASLLPPSALPADAYLLSTWAEHAELLASGLPFVVDLSHLNIIASQSGAREQGLVRELLASEACLEVHLSDNDGRRDSHWICASTPWWADLLSYINPGATVFSEGNHLKPQRSLS
;
A
#
# COMPACT_ATOMS: atom_id res chain seq x y z
N MET A 1 9.85 -19.77 -2.73
CA MET A 1 8.42 -19.61 -2.40
C MET A 1 8.34 -19.57 -0.90
N PHE A 2 7.59 -18.62 -0.35
CA PHE A 2 7.40 -18.49 1.08
C PHE A 2 6.12 -19.26 1.44
N ASP A 3 6.28 -20.44 2.03
CA ASP A 3 5.19 -21.35 2.35
C ASP A 3 4.91 -21.43 3.86
N VAL A 4 3.93 -22.25 4.25
CA VAL A 4 3.50 -22.40 5.64
C VAL A 4 4.62 -22.91 6.55
N ALA A 5 5.43 -23.87 6.07
CA ALA A 5 6.53 -24.42 6.86
C ALA A 5 7.62 -23.37 7.10
N THR A 6 7.94 -22.58 6.07
CA THR A 6 8.89 -21.47 6.16
C THR A 6 8.36 -20.38 7.11
N ALA A 7 7.09 -20.00 6.98
CA ALA A 7 6.43 -19.05 7.88
C ALA A 7 6.48 -19.49 9.35
N ALA A 8 6.13 -20.76 9.63
CA ALA A 8 6.20 -21.30 10.98
C ALA A 8 7.63 -21.31 11.53
N ALA A 9 8.62 -21.63 10.70
CA ALA A 9 10.04 -21.56 11.09
C ALA A 9 10.47 -20.12 11.41
N PHE A 10 10.00 -19.12 10.66
CA PHE A 10 10.24 -17.71 10.94
C PHE A 10 9.65 -17.30 12.29
N LYS A 11 8.38 -17.64 12.55
CA LYS A 11 7.73 -17.31 13.82
C LYS A 11 8.41 -18.00 15.00
N ALA A 12 8.83 -19.26 14.86
CA ALA A 12 9.56 -19.97 15.89
C ALA A 12 10.96 -19.36 16.14
N ARG A 13 11.63 -18.90 15.08
CA ARG A 13 12.99 -18.35 15.16
C ARG A 13 13.02 -16.94 15.75
N TRP A 14 11.97 -16.15 15.52
CA TRP A 14 11.83 -14.77 15.97
C TRP A 14 10.43 -14.54 16.59
N PRO A 15 10.14 -15.15 17.75
CA PRO A 15 8.81 -15.10 18.36
C PRO A 15 8.35 -13.68 18.71
N GLN A 16 9.30 -12.80 19.02
CA GLN A 16 9.08 -11.40 19.37
C GLN A 16 8.81 -10.49 18.17
N VAL A 17 9.02 -10.97 16.95
CA VAL A 17 8.74 -10.19 15.74
C VAL A 17 7.26 -10.33 15.39
N ALA A 18 6.60 -9.18 15.25
CA ALA A 18 5.28 -9.08 14.65
C ALA A 18 5.45 -9.02 13.13
N PHE A 19 5.33 -10.16 12.48
CA PHE A 19 5.41 -10.23 11.02
C PHE A 19 4.10 -9.73 10.41
N ARG A 20 4.20 -8.93 9.37
CA ARG A 20 3.08 -8.55 8.52
C ARG A 20 3.42 -8.89 7.08
N LEU A 21 2.46 -9.50 6.41
CA LEU A 21 2.58 -9.74 4.98
C LEU A 21 2.06 -8.51 4.25
N HIS A 22 2.85 -8.09 3.27
CA HIS A 22 2.50 -7.02 2.37
C HIS A 22 2.35 -7.58 0.96
N ALA A 23 1.63 -6.85 0.10
CA ALA A 23 1.15 -7.24 -1.21
C ALA A 23 2.11 -8.12 -2.03
N ASN A 24 1.54 -9.03 -2.81
CA ASN A 24 2.27 -9.82 -3.80
C ASN A 24 3.44 -10.67 -3.25
N VAL A 25 3.39 -11.02 -1.95
CA VAL A 25 4.29 -12.00 -1.33
C VAL A 25 4.38 -13.28 -2.17
N ARG A 26 5.59 -13.81 -2.36
CA ARG A 26 5.80 -14.96 -3.25
C ARG A 26 5.39 -16.29 -2.60
N VAL A 27 4.09 -16.53 -2.49
CA VAL A 27 3.47 -17.72 -1.88
C VAL A 27 3.19 -18.86 -2.88
N GLN A 28 3.44 -18.62 -4.17
CA GLN A 28 3.40 -19.63 -5.23
C GLN A 28 4.74 -19.66 -5.98
N GLN A 29 4.99 -20.72 -6.77
CA GLN A 29 6.21 -20.83 -7.58
C GLN A 29 6.28 -19.73 -8.65
N GLN A 30 5.18 -19.57 -9.39
CA GLN A 30 5.03 -18.50 -10.38
C GLN A 30 4.74 -17.17 -9.67
N ARG A 31 5.31 -16.09 -10.22
CA ARG A 31 4.99 -14.75 -9.75
C ARG A 31 3.55 -14.42 -10.17
N CYS A 32 2.76 -13.95 -9.23
CA CYS A 32 1.39 -13.51 -9.44
C CYS A 32 1.27 -12.08 -8.93
N LEU A 33 0.58 -11.22 -9.69
CA LEU A 33 0.20 -9.87 -9.25
C LEU A 33 -1.26 -9.93 -8.77
N ALA A 34 -1.42 -10.39 -7.53
CA ALA A 34 -2.69 -10.55 -6.84
C ALA A 34 -3.01 -9.29 -6.04
N ASP A 35 -3.76 -8.39 -6.68
CA ASP A 35 -4.22 -7.14 -6.11
C ASP A 35 -5.71 -7.26 -5.76
N LEU A 36 -6.26 -6.37 -4.93
CA LEU A 36 -7.64 -6.48 -4.48
C LEU A 36 -8.65 -6.43 -5.62
N VAL A 37 -8.43 -5.58 -6.63
CA VAL A 37 -9.33 -5.47 -7.79
C VAL A 37 -9.49 -6.79 -8.56
N ASN A 38 -8.48 -7.66 -8.52
CA ASN A 38 -8.47 -8.95 -9.23
C ASN A 38 -8.62 -10.15 -8.28
N PHE A 39 -9.12 -9.93 -7.06
CA PHE A 39 -9.31 -10.95 -6.03
C PHE A 39 -9.95 -12.25 -6.55
N ASN A 40 -11.06 -12.15 -7.28
CA ASN A 40 -11.78 -13.32 -7.79
C ASN A 40 -10.96 -14.15 -8.79
N LEU A 41 -10.08 -13.50 -9.57
CA LEU A 41 -9.18 -14.18 -10.50
C LEU A 41 -8.05 -14.92 -9.78
N HIS A 42 -7.64 -14.43 -8.61
CA HIS A 42 -6.49 -14.91 -7.86
C HIS A 42 -6.84 -15.48 -6.48
N VAL A 43 -8.08 -15.99 -6.31
CA VAL A 43 -8.58 -16.50 -5.03
C VAL A 43 -7.68 -17.59 -4.43
N ASP A 44 -7.09 -18.46 -5.24
CA ASP A 44 -6.20 -19.52 -4.76
C ASP A 44 -4.85 -18.97 -4.27
N TRP A 45 -4.39 -17.86 -4.85
CA TRP A 45 -3.24 -17.14 -4.33
C TRP A 45 -3.57 -16.53 -2.97
N PHE A 46 -4.72 -15.85 -2.82
CA PHE A 46 -5.14 -15.25 -1.55
C PHE A 46 -5.36 -16.31 -0.47
N LYS A 47 -5.92 -17.49 -0.79
CA LYS A 47 -6.03 -18.62 0.14
C LYS A 47 -4.67 -19.14 0.60
N GLN A 48 -3.67 -19.12 -0.27
CA GLN A 48 -2.32 -19.51 0.11
C GLN A 48 -1.67 -18.43 0.99
N ALA A 49 -1.83 -17.16 0.64
CA ALA A 49 -1.36 -16.03 1.46
C ALA A 49 -1.99 -16.04 2.86
N ALA A 50 -3.30 -16.28 2.98
CA ALA A 50 -4.00 -16.41 4.26
C ALA A 50 -3.43 -17.54 5.14
N ARG A 51 -3.11 -18.70 4.55
CA ARG A 51 -2.48 -19.82 5.29
C ARG A 51 -1.09 -19.46 5.80
N VAL A 52 -0.30 -18.76 4.99
CA VAL A 52 1.04 -18.27 5.37
C VAL A 52 0.94 -17.18 6.44
N HIS A 53 -0.02 -16.26 6.30
CA HIS A 53 -0.33 -15.21 7.26
C HIS A 53 -0.66 -15.79 8.64
N ALA A 54 -1.55 -16.79 8.68
CA ALA A 54 -1.90 -17.48 9.91
C ALA A 54 -0.68 -18.19 10.54
N ALA A 55 0.16 -18.83 9.74
CA ALA A 55 1.37 -19.51 10.22
C ALA A 55 2.43 -18.56 10.77
N LEU A 56 2.47 -17.31 10.31
CA LEU A 56 3.29 -16.24 10.89
C LEU A 56 2.73 -15.70 12.21
N GLY A 57 1.44 -15.94 12.49
CA GLY A 57 0.71 -15.23 13.55
C GLY A 57 0.64 -13.72 13.27
N ALA A 58 0.52 -13.36 11.99
CA ALA A 58 0.34 -11.97 11.57
C ALA A 58 -1.05 -11.46 11.97
N ASP A 59 -1.15 -10.17 12.26
CA ASP A 59 -2.36 -9.49 12.74
C ASP A 59 -3.03 -8.64 11.66
N VAL A 60 -2.28 -8.20 10.65
CA VAL A 60 -2.76 -7.41 9.52
C VAL A 60 -2.11 -7.91 8.23
N TYR A 61 -2.88 -7.90 7.14
CA TYR A 61 -2.37 -8.08 5.79
C TYR A 61 -2.65 -6.81 4.98
N SER A 62 -1.63 -6.24 4.34
CA SER A 62 -1.83 -5.10 3.44
C SER A 62 -1.75 -5.54 1.97
N ALA A 63 -2.66 -5.01 1.15
CA ALA A 63 -2.80 -5.38 -0.25
C ALA A 63 -2.97 -4.16 -1.14
N HIS A 64 -2.30 -4.20 -2.29
CA HIS A 64 -2.44 -3.22 -3.34
C HIS A 64 -3.88 -3.20 -3.89
N ALA A 65 -4.38 -2.00 -4.19
CA ALA A 65 -5.67 -1.84 -4.86
C ALA A 65 -5.70 -2.44 -6.27
N GLY A 66 -4.62 -2.25 -7.04
CA GLY A 66 -4.49 -2.71 -8.42
C GLY A 66 -4.88 -1.65 -9.46
N ARG A 67 -5.18 -2.07 -10.70
CA ARG A 67 -5.36 -1.16 -11.84
C ARG A 67 -6.82 -0.97 -12.27
N ARG A 68 -7.11 0.21 -12.82
CA ARG A 68 -8.45 0.56 -13.35
C ARG A 68 -8.88 -0.30 -14.53
N SER A 69 -7.95 -0.84 -15.32
CA SER A 69 -8.32 -1.76 -16.41
C SER A 69 -8.92 -3.08 -15.92
N GLN A 70 -8.75 -3.40 -14.64
CA GLN A 70 -9.19 -4.66 -14.03
C GLN A 70 -10.49 -4.50 -13.22
N GLY A 71 -10.94 -3.27 -12.95
CA GLY A 71 -12.13 -2.99 -12.17
C GLY A 71 -12.18 -1.57 -11.61
N ARG A 72 -13.06 -1.37 -10.63
CA ARG A 72 -13.38 -0.07 -10.03
C ARG A 72 -12.99 -0.04 -8.55
N LEU A 73 -12.97 1.16 -7.95
CA LEU A 73 -12.71 1.31 -6.53
C LEU A 73 -13.71 0.52 -5.66
N SER A 74 -14.99 0.50 -6.04
CA SER A 74 -16.01 -0.31 -5.36
C SER A 74 -15.65 -1.80 -5.29
N ASP A 75 -15.00 -2.33 -6.32
CA ASP A 75 -14.59 -3.73 -6.37
C ASP A 75 -13.43 -4.00 -5.39
N VAL A 76 -12.53 -3.02 -5.24
CA VAL A 76 -11.45 -3.05 -4.23
C VAL A 76 -12.01 -3.03 -2.82
N LEU A 77 -12.97 -2.14 -2.54
CA LEU A 77 -13.58 -2.03 -1.21
C LEU A 77 -14.34 -3.33 -0.85
N ASP A 78 -15.06 -3.93 -1.80
CA ASP A 78 -15.71 -5.23 -1.61
C ASP A 78 -14.69 -6.37 -1.41
N ALA A 79 -13.66 -6.41 -2.24
CA ALA A 79 -12.59 -7.41 -2.13
C ALA A 79 -11.85 -7.32 -0.80
N ALA A 80 -11.58 -6.12 -0.27
CA ALA A 80 -10.93 -5.96 1.04
C ALA A 80 -11.74 -6.62 2.17
N ARG A 81 -13.06 -6.47 2.17
CA ARG A 81 -13.95 -7.13 3.15
C ARG A 81 -13.88 -8.65 3.03
N ARG A 82 -14.01 -9.18 1.81
CA ARG A 82 -13.92 -10.64 1.56
C ARG A 82 -12.54 -11.20 1.89
N CYS A 83 -11.49 -10.44 1.62
CA CYS A 83 -10.12 -10.80 2.01
C CYS A 83 -9.99 -10.83 3.53
N ALA A 84 -10.57 -9.88 4.27
CA ALA A 84 -10.55 -9.90 5.72
C ALA A 84 -11.24 -11.14 6.28
N ASP A 85 -12.39 -11.54 5.72
CA ASP A 85 -13.07 -12.79 6.08
C ASP A 85 -12.18 -14.02 5.80
N LEU A 86 -11.49 -14.03 4.67
CA LEU A 86 -10.59 -15.13 4.27
C LEU A 86 -9.35 -15.24 5.17
N PHE A 87 -8.77 -14.10 5.56
CA PHE A 87 -7.58 -14.06 6.40
C PHE A 87 -7.91 -14.25 7.89
N GLY A 88 -9.14 -13.97 8.30
CA GLY A 88 -9.54 -13.93 9.71
C GLY A 88 -8.90 -12.76 10.46
N SER A 89 -8.45 -11.73 9.73
CA SER A 89 -7.76 -10.55 10.24
C SER A 89 -8.02 -9.34 9.33
N PRO A 90 -7.82 -8.10 9.81
CA PRO A 90 -7.97 -6.92 8.97
C PRO A 90 -7.09 -6.96 7.71
N VAL A 91 -7.69 -6.63 6.57
CA VAL A 91 -6.97 -6.44 5.30
C VAL A 91 -6.98 -4.97 4.94
N ALA A 92 -5.79 -4.36 5.01
CA ALA A 92 -5.58 -2.95 4.74
C ALA A 92 -5.39 -2.72 3.24
N ILE A 93 -6.13 -1.76 2.69
CA ILE A 93 -6.00 -1.33 1.30
C ILE A 93 -4.85 -0.34 1.20
N GLU A 94 -3.86 -0.63 0.37
CA GLU A 94 -2.83 0.33 -0.01
C GLU A 94 -3.15 0.96 -1.36
N GLY A 95 -3.25 2.28 -1.35
CA GLY A 95 -3.39 3.08 -2.56
C GLY A 95 -2.10 3.22 -3.35
N HIS A 96 -2.22 3.60 -4.62
CA HIS A 96 -1.10 3.77 -5.54
C HIS A 96 -1.00 5.25 -5.95
N TYR A 97 -0.55 5.50 -7.17
CA TYR A 97 -0.35 6.81 -7.76
C TYR A 97 -0.69 6.73 -9.26
N PRO A 98 -0.87 7.86 -9.98
CA PRO A 98 -1.42 7.89 -11.36
C PRO A 98 -0.66 7.17 -12.50
N GLY A 99 0.29 6.28 -12.23
CA GLY A 99 1.02 5.47 -13.22
C GLY A 99 2.52 5.78 -13.28
N GLY A 100 3.30 4.86 -13.87
CA GLY A 100 4.76 4.98 -14.04
C GLY A 100 5.17 5.91 -15.19
N ASP A 101 6.48 6.04 -15.45
CA ASP A 101 7.20 7.03 -16.31
C ASP A 101 6.47 7.63 -17.53
N ALA A 102 5.55 6.91 -18.19
CA ALA A 102 4.74 7.43 -19.29
C ALA A 102 3.62 8.40 -18.85
N ALA A 103 3.07 8.24 -17.63
CA ALA A 103 2.04 9.13 -17.07
C ALA A 103 2.62 10.50 -16.68
N SER A 104 3.91 10.55 -16.32
CA SER A 104 4.65 11.76 -15.95
C SER A 104 4.82 12.76 -17.11
N LEU A 105 4.48 12.36 -18.34
CA LEU A 105 4.55 13.17 -19.56
C LEU A 105 3.17 13.67 -20.03
N LEU A 106 2.09 13.27 -19.38
CA LEU A 106 0.73 13.67 -19.72
C LEU A 106 0.27 14.85 -18.83
N PRO A 107 -0.59 15.74 -19.35
CA PRO A 107 -1.17 16.80 -18.53
C PRO A 107 -2.00 16.18 -17.38
N PRO A 108 -2.08 16.86 -16.22
CA PRO A 108 -2.81 16.37 -15.03
C PRO A 108 -4.28 15.97 -15.28
N SER A 109 -4.87 16.47 -16.37
CA SER A 109 -6.26 16.22 -16.77
C SER A 109 -6.51 14.88 -17.47
N ALA A 110 -5.47 14.14 -17.86
CA ALA A 110 -5.60 12.87 -18.58
C ALA A 110 -4.92 11.73 -17.81
N LEU A 111 -5.61 11.17 -16.82
CA LEU A 111 -5.20 9.89 -16.24
C LEU A 111 -5.10 8.85 -17.37
N PRO A 112 -3.99 8.08 -17.45
CA PRO A 112 -3.90 6.97 -18.38
C PRO A 112 -5.10 6.04 -18.21
N ALA A 113 -5.61 5.47 -19.31
CA ALA A 113 -6.73 4.52 -19.28
C ALA A 113 -6.47 3.32 -18.35
N ASP A 114 -5.20 2.99 -18.10
CA ASP A 114 -4.75 1.93 -17.18
C ASP A 114 -3.98 2.50 -15.96
N ALA A 115 -4.42 3.64 -15.42
CA ALA A 115 -3.90 4.15 -14.16
C ALA A 115 -4.22 3.19 -12.99
N TYR A 116 -3.44 3.27 -11.92
CA TYR A 116 -3.78 2.55 -10.70
C TYR A 116 -5.07 3.10 -10.05
N LEU A 117 -5.76 2.25 -9.29
CA LEU A 117 -6.83 2.67 -8.38
C LEU A 117 -6.22 3.32 -7.13
N LEU A 118 -7.01 4.18 -6.46
CA LEU A 118 -6.51 5.04 -5.38
C LEU A 118 -5.30 5.85 -5.82
N SER A 119 -5.44 6.54 -6.95
CA SER A 119 -4.39 7.39 -7.54
C SER A 119 -4.73 8.87 -7.47
N THR A 120 -5.85 9.24 -6.85
CA THR A 120 -6.32 10.62 -6.76
C THR A 120 -6.75 10.97 -5.34
N TRP A 121 -6.70 12.26 -5.00
CA TRP A 121 -7.18 12.74 -3.70
C TRP A 121 -8.65 12.39 -3.44
N ALA A 122 -9.51 12.46 -4.48
CA ALA A 122 -10.92 12.12 -4.37
C ALA A 122 -11.13 10.65 -3.96
N GLU A 123 -10.35 9.73 -4.51
CA GLU A 123 -10.44 8.32 -4.15
C GLU A 123 -9.89 8.03 -2.75
N HIS A 124 -8.84 8.76 -2.32
CA HIS A 124 -8.37 8.69 -0.94
C HIS A 124 -9.43 9.20 0.05
N ALA A 125 -10.18 10.26 -0.30
CA ALA A 125 -11.31 10.72 0.49
C ALA A 125 -12.45 9.68 0.52
N GLU A 126 -12.73 9.00 -0.60
CA GLU A 126 -13.70 7.89 -0.65
C GLU A 126 -13.25 6.70 0.22
N LEU A 127 -11.97 6.36 0.20
CA LEU A 127 -11.39 5.32 1.05
C LEU A 127 -11.54 5.67 2.53
N LEU A 128 -11.20 6.90 2.92
CA LEU A 128 -11.37 7.40 4.29
C LEU A 128 -12.85 7.30 4.72
N ALA A 129 -13.76 7.78 3.89
CA ALA A 129 -15.20 7.74 4.15
C ALA A 129 -15.77 6.31 4.21
N SER A 130 -15.11 5.33 3.57
CA SER A 130 -15.55 3.93 3.60
C SER A 130 -15.41 3.26 4.97
N GLY A 131 -14.53 3.80 5.83
CA GLY A 131 -14.20 3.23 7.14
C GLY A 131 -13.46 1.89 7.09
N LEU A 132 -13.05 1.42 5.89
CA LEU A 132 -12.28 0.19 5.76
C LEU A 132 -10.82 0.40 6.17
N PRO A 133 -10.13 -0.64 6.66
CA PRO A 133 -8.70 -0.56 6.94
C PRO A 133 -7.87 -0.16 5.71
N PHE A 134 -6.89 0.71 5.90
CA PHE A 134 -5.99 1.15 4.84
C PHE A 134 -4.56 1.40 5.31
N VAL A 135 -3.68 1.50 4.33
CA VAL A 135 -2.29 1.92 4.45
C VAL A 135 -2.13 3.31 3.85
N VAL A 136 -1.35 4.16 4.53
CA VAL A 136 -0.90 5.44 3.96
C VAL A 136 0.55 5.32 3.53
N ASP A 137 0.78 5.18 2.23
CA ASP A 137 2.11 5.34 1.65
C ASP A 137 2.36 6.82 1.30
N LEU A 138 3.22 7.47 2.08
CA LEU A 138 3.52 8.90 1.92
C LEU A 138 4.35 9.20 0.67
N SER A 139 5.06 8.21 0.16
CA SER A 139 5.79 8.30 -1.11
C SER A 139 4.79 8.30 -2.27
N HIS A 140 3.77 7.46 -2.25
CA HIS A 140 2.69 7.45 -3.25
C HIS A 140 1.92 8.77 -3.23
N LEU A 141 1.59 9.28 -2.04
CA LEU A 141 0.94 10.59 -1.90
C LEU A 141 1.82 11.75 -2.42
N ASN A 142 3.16 11.65 -2.32
CA ASN A 142 4.05 12.63 -2.93
C ASN A 142 3.92 12.64 -4.45
N ILE A 143 3.76 11.48 -5.09
CA ILE A 143 3.54 11.39 -6.54
C ILE A 143 2.17 12.00 -6.91
N ILE A 144 1.11 11.69 -6.16
CA ILE A 144 -0.21 12.31 -6.36
C ILE A 144 -0.10 13.83 -6.22
N ALA A 145 0.60 14.33 -5.19
CA ALA A 145 0.77 15.75 -4.96
C ALA A 145 1.49 16.45 -6.11
N SER A 146 2.60 15.87 -6.57
CA SER A 146 3.39 16.40 -7.68
C SER A 146 2.65 16.38 -9.01
N GLN A 147 1.91 15.32 -9.32
CA GLN A 147 1.19 15.20 -10.59
C GLN A 147 -0.11 15.99 -10.63
N SER A 148 -0.82 16.11 -9.50
CA SER A 148 -2.03 16.94 -9.41
C SER A 148 -1.71 18.43 -9.25
N GLY A 149 -0.51 18.78 -8.79
CA GLY A 149 -0.14 20.14 -8.40
C GLY A 149 -0.75 20.60 -7.07
N ALA A 150 -1.37 19.69 -6.32
CA ALA A 150 -2.08 20.00 -5.08
C ALA A 150 -1.59 19.12 -3.91
N ARG A 151 -1.36 19.74 -2.75
CA ARG A 151 -1.05 19.06 -1.48
C ARG A 151 -2.27 19.16 -0.57
N GLU A 152 -3.09 18.11 -0.53
CA GLU A 152 -4.29 18.03 0.32
C GLU A 152 -3.92 17.72 1.78
N GLN A 153 -3.21 18.63 2.44
CA GLN A 153 -2.68 18.41 3.80
C GLN A 153 -3.77 18.08 4.82
N GLY A 154 -4.97 18.65 4.68
CA GLY A 154 -6.12 18.33 5.53
C GLY A 154 -6.52 16.87 5.41
N LEU A 155 -6.71 16.38 4.18
CA LEU A 155 -7.04 14.97 3.91
C LEU A 155 -5.92 14.04 4.39
N VAL A 156 -4.65 14.35 4.14
CA VAL A 156 -3.54 13.51 4.61
C VAL A 156 -3.49 13.44 6.13
N ARG A 157 -3.73 14.56 6.82
CA ARG A 157 -3.86 14.58 8.28
C ARG A 157 -5.00 13.68 8.75
N GLU A 158 -6.17 13.75 8.12
CA GLU A 158 -7.33 12.91 8.47
C GLU A 158 -7.06 11.43 8.22
N LEU A 159 -6.42 11.09 7.09
CA LEU A 159 -5.99 9.73 6.79
C LEU A 159 -5.04 9.19 7.86
N LEU A 160 -4.00 9.94 8.20
CA LEU A 160 -3.00 9.53 9.20
C LEU A 160 -3.61 9.39 10.61
N ALA A 161 -4.55 10.27 10.97
CA ALA A 161 -5.20 10.26 12.28
C ALA A 161 -6.30 9.21 12.42
N SER A 162 -6.74 8.59 11.33
CA SER A 162 -7.82 7.62 11.34
C SER A 162 -7.43 6.32 12.06
N GLU A 163 -8.33 5.79 12.88
CA GLU A 163 -8.18 4.45 13.47
C GLU A 163 -8.17 3.33 12.40
N ALA A 164 -8.72 3.61 11.21
CA ALA A 164 -8.66 2.69 10.08
C ALA A 164 -7.30 2.69 9.36
N CYS A 165 -6.43 3.67 9.63
CA CYS A 165 -5.03 3.62 9.16
C CYS A 165 -4.26 2.62 10.04
N LEU A 166 -3.97 1.46 9.46
CA LEU A 166 -3.26 0.38 10.17
C LEU A 166 -1.76 0.41 9.96
N GLU A 167 -1.32 1.02 8.85
CA GLU A 167 0.08 1.09 8.44
C GLU A 167 0.38 2.44 7.78
N VAL A 168 1.59 2.94 8.02
CA VAL A 168 2.13 4.13 7.35
C VAL A 168 3.48 3.75 6.76
N HIS A 169 3.62 3.91 5.44
CA HIS A 169 4.85 3.59 4.72
C HIS A 169 5.63 4.86 4.42
N LEU A 170 6.92 4.82 4.77
CA LEU A 170 7.85 5.93 4.65
C LEU A 170 8.94 5.58 3.64
N SER A 171 8.99 6.33 2.55
CA SER A 171 10.10 6.34 1.60
C SER A 171 10.06 7.65 0.78
N ASP A 172 11.08 7.87 -0.03
CA ASP A 172 11.25 9.10 -0.80
C ASP A 172 11.15 8.87 -2.31
N ASN A 173 10.73 9.91 -3.03
CA ASN A 173 10.79 10.00 -4.48
C ASN A 173 10.75 11.47 -4.96
N ASP A 174 10.98 11.70 -6.24
CA ASP A 174 10.94 13.04 -6.84
C ASP A 174 9.53 13.47 -7.28
N GLY A 175 8.49 12.73 -6.90
CA GLY A 175 7.10 12.95 -7.28
C GLY A 175 6.75 12.47 -8.69
N ARG A 176 7.68 11.83 -9.41
CA ARG A 176 7.44 11.35 -10.79
C ARG A 176 7.13 9.86 -10.84
N ARG A 177 7.87 9.07 -10.07
CA ARG A 177 7.80 7.61 -10.08
C ARG A 177 8.10 7.05 -8.71
N ASP A 178 7.67 5.81 -8.53
CA ASP A 178 7.89 5.07 -7.30
C ASP A 178 9.32 4.53 -7.16
N SER A 179 10.20 5.40 -6.69
CA SER A 179 11.62 5.10 -6.57
C SER A 179 11.96 4.43 -5.24
N HIS A 180 11.13 4.61 -4.20
CA HIS A 180 11.40 4.17 -2.83
C HIS A 180 12.84 4.47 -2.39
N TRP A 181 13.28 5.72 -2.53
CA TRP A 181 14.58 6.14 -2.00
C TRP A 181 14.52 6.28 -0.47
N ILE A 182 15.69 6.34 0.16
CA ILE A 182 15.78 6.72 1.56
C ILE A 182 15.49 8.22 1.66
N CYS A 183 14.67 8.64 2.63
CA CYS A 183 14.42 10.05 2.90
C CYS A 183 15.73 10.75 3.32
N ALA A 184 16.37 11.45 2.38
CA ALA A 184 17.61 12.19 2.61
C ALA A 184 17.38 13.66 3.01
N SER A 185 16.17 14.17 2.77
CA SER A 185 15.75 15.53 3.11
C SER A 185 14.35 15.51 3.71
N THR A 186 13.96 16.58 4.41
CA THR A 186 12.63 16.69 5.02
C THR A 186 11.55 16.75 3.93
N PRO A 187 10.68 15.73 3.80
CA PRO A 187 9.59 15.74 2.83
C PRO A 187 8.48 16.71 3.27
N TRP A 188 7.61 17.12 2.34
CA TRP A 188 6.54 18.08 2.65
C TRP A 188 5.52 17.55 3.67
N TRP A 189 5.40 16.23 3.81
CA TRP A 189 4.51 15.57 4.75
C TRP A 189 5.17 15.33 6.13
N ALA A 190 6.42 15.74 6.36
CA ALA A 190 7.14 15.46 7.60
C ALA A 190 6.41 15.96 8.85
N ASP A 191 5.86 17.18 8.81
CA ASP A 191 5.12 17.75 9.94
C ASP A 191 3.80 17.00 10.21
N LEU A 192 3.29 16.26 9.22
CA LEU A 192 2.06 15.49 9.33
C LEU A 192 2.26 14.17 10.09
N LEU A 193 3.51 13.71 10.27
CA LEU A 193 3.82 12.48 11.02
C LEU A 193 3.33 12.55 12.48
N SER A 194 3.21 13.76 13.04
CA SER A 194 2.67 13.99 14.38
C SER A 194 1.19 13.61 14.54
N TYR A 195 0.47 13.42 13.42
CA TYR A 195 -0.93 13.02 13.41
C TYR A 195 -1.13 11.52 13.21
N ILE A 196 -0.07 10.72 13.08
CA ILE A 196 -0.20 9.27 12.93
C ILE A 196 -0.97 8.71 14.12
N ASN A 197 -2.05 8.00 13.82
CA ASN A 197 -2.81 7.22 14.78
C ASN A 197 -1.84 6.32 15.58
N PRO A 198 -1.82 6.40 16.92
CA PRO A 198 -0.93 5.59 17.75
C PRO A 198 -1.05 4.07 17.55
N GLY A 199 -2.18 3.59 17.01
CA GLY A 199 -2.37 2.19 16.65
C GLY A 199 -1.76 1.75 15.32
N ALA A 200 -1.34 2.70 14.47
CA ALA A 200 -0.75 2.40 13.17
C ALA A 200 0.71 1.96 13.31
N THR A 201 1.11 0.94 12.53
CA THR A 201 2.52 0.53 12.43
C THR A 201 3.22 1.36 11.37
N VAL A 202 4.42 1.86 11.67
CA VAL A 202 5.21 2.66 10.73
C VAL A 202 6.32 1.80 10.12
N PHE A 203 6.33 1.69 8.79
CA PHE A 203 7.35 0.97 8.04
C PHE A 203 8.21 1.93 7.22
N SER A 204 9.51 1.65 7.15
CA SER A 204 10.38 2.28 6.15
C SER A 204 10.51 1.36 4.95
N GLU A 205 10.17 1.86 3.76
CA GLU A 205 10.30 1.15 2.49
C GLU A 205 11.49 1.62 1.66
N GLY A 206 12.30 2.54 2.23
CA GLY A 206 13.51 3.06 1.62
C GLY A 206 14.44 1.93 1.13
N ASN A 207 14.69 1.90 -0.16
CA ASN A 207 15.54 0.90 -0.79
C ASN A 207 17.02 1.24 -0.57
N HIS A 208 17.63 0.52 0.37
CA HIS A 208 19.04 0.67 0.74
C HIS A 208 20.04 0.17 -0.33
N LEU A 209 19.57 -0.49 -1.39
CA LEU A 209 20.41 -0.99 -2.48
C LEU A 209 20.42 -0.08 -3.71
N LYS A 210 19.45 0.83 -3.83
CA LYS A 210 19.39 1.77 -4.95
C LYS A 210 20.41 2.91 -4.76
N PRO A 211 21.02 3.41 -5.84
CA PRO A 211 21.71 4.70 -5.82
C PRO A 211 20.75 5.78 -5.34
N GLN A 212 21.15 6.50 -4.30
CA GLN A 212 20.32 7.54 -3.69
C GLN A 212 20.36 8.81 -4.53
N ARG A 213 19.31 9.63 -4.41
CA ARG A 213 19.26 10.94 -5.05
C ARG A 213 20.37 11.84 -4.50
N SER A 214 21.19 12.40 -5.39
CA SER A 214 22.11 13.48 -5.01
C SER A 214 21.30 14.72 -4.60
N LEU A 215 21.55 15.24 -3.41
CA LEU A 215 21.01 16.53 -2.99
C LEU A 215 21.72 17.62 -3.80
N SER A 216 20.97 18.33 -4.66
CA SER A 216 21.43 19.50 -5.41
C SER A 216 21.04 20.78 -4.69
#